data_AF-A0A845X5P7-F1
#
_entry.id   AF-A0A845X5P7-F1
#
_cell.length_a   1.000
_cell.length_b   1.000
_cell.length_c   1.000
_cell.angle_alpha   90.00
_cell.angle_beta   90.00
_cell.angle_gamma   90.00
#
_symmetry.space_group_name_H-M   'P 1'
#
loop_
_entity.id
_entity.type
_entity.pdbx_description
1 polymer ?
#
loop_
_entity_poly.entity_id
_entity_poly.type
_entity_poly.pdbx_seq_one_letter_code
_entity_poly.pdbx_strand_id
1 'polypeptide(L)'
;MNTQSSESTDWCFDIGSNHKVDFCLWALQWDGLRVAPFQSHPDGTAELRNLGLNAQDWITWFYKVVYSQNSQLLGVSTEEAKQAVIEHNLEALEILWQQSPQSRARKNLELERKLERERLEKAFDGAIEAHQEAVALAAPYGFRNTPPEIWHGSQDIGALLEQLWAEYESYLEQQRQREKILISRLLSAISEFVGVTSYILFGHVMFSALLRRTQLFRQKVPPLQIIEVNYPTPITLTFPPGLAVTSYNMYLGNLLMHWQVERIVKNLYESDQDVSWIKTARDQRL
;
A
#
# COMPACT_ATOMS: atom_id res chain seq x y z
N MET A 1 40.46 -1.58 -15.92
CA MET A 1 39.20 -2.15 -16.45
C MET A 1 38.17 -2.05 -15.34
N ASN A 2 37.27 -1.08 -15.41
CA ASN A 2 36.16 -0.94 -14.46
C ASN A 2 35.06 -1.92 -14.87
N THR A 3 34.79 -2.90 -14.02
CA THR A 3 33.59 -3.73 -14.10
C THR A 3 32.42 -2.86 -13.64
N GLN A 4 31.75 -2.21 -14.60
CA GLN A 4 30.40 -1.70 -14.38
C GLN A 4 29.52 -2.92 -14.11
N SER A 5 29.14 -3.13 -12.86
CA SER A 5 27.98 -3.94 -12.53
C SER A 5 26.80 -3.31 -13.26
N SER A 6 26.28 -3.98 -14.29
CA SER A 6 24.97 -3.67 -14.81
C SER A 6 23.99 -4.00 -13.69
N GLU A 7 23.71 -3.02 -12.83
CA GLU A 7 22.60 -3.07 -11.90
C GLU A 7 21.37 -3.26 -12.76
N SER A 8 20.87 -4.50 -12.78
CA SER A 8 19.60 -4.80 -13.42
C SER A 8 18.57 -3.99 -12.65
N THR A 9 18.15 -2.86 -13.19
CA THR A 9 16.93 -2.15 -12.80
C THR A 9 15.73 -2.94 -13.29
N ASP A 10 15.68 -4.22 -12.91
CA ASP A 10 14.52 -5.06 -13.13
C ASP A 10 13.44 -4.56 -12.18
N TRP A 11 12.56 -3.73 -12.72
CA TRP A 11 11.33 -3.35 -12.03
C TRP A 11 10.65 -4.62 -11.53
N CYS A 12 10.47 -4.68 -10.21
CA CYS A 12 9.84 -5.77 -9.50
C CYS A 12 8.42 -5.34 -9.07
N PHE A 13 7.48 -6.26 -9.20
CA PHE A 13 6.13 -6.12 -8.67
C PHE A 13 5.93 -7.20 -7.65
N ASP A 14 5.71 -6.80 -6.40
CA ASP A 14 5.54 -7.72 -5.29
C ASP A 14 4.12 -7.59 -4.75
N ILE A 15 3.37 -8.69 -4.80
CA ILE A 15 2.08 -8.83 -4.12
C ILE A 15 2.29 -9.87 -3.03
N GLY A 16 1.99 -9.50 -1.79
CA GLY A 16 2.06 -10.43 -0.68
C GLY A 16 1.23 -9.98 0.51
N SER A 17 0.83 -10.96 1.33
CA SER A 17 0.30 -10.69 2.66
C SER A 17 1.42 -10.24 3.58
N ASN A 18 1.18 -9.22 4.41
CA ASN A 18 2.11 -8.81 5.44
C ASN A 18 1.46 -8.94 6.82
N HIS A 19 1.82 -9.99 7.55
CA HIS A 19 1.22 -10.29 8.85
C HIS A 19 1.37 -9.16 9.89
N LYS A 20 2.37 -8.27 9.77
CA LYS A 20 2.54 -7.10 10.65
C LYS A 20 1.50 -6.01 10.34
N VAL A 21 1.22 -5.79 9.05
CA VAL A 21 0.15 -4.88 8.61
C VAL A 21 -1.22 -5.48 8.95
N ASP A 22 -1.41 -6.77 8.71
CA ASP A 22 -2.64 -7.48 9.08
C ASP A 22 -2.91 -7.41 10.58
N PHE A 23 -1.89 -7.54 11.43
CA PHE A 23 -2.04 -7.39 12.86
C PHE A 23 -2.59 -6.03 13.26
N CYS A 24 -2.13 -4.95 12.65
CA CYS A 24 -2.63 -3.61 12.99
C CYS A 24 -4.14 -3.50 12.74
N LEU A 25 -4.61 -4.12 11.65
CA LEU A 25 -6.03 -4.17 11.31
C LEU A 25 -6.80 -5.14 12.21
N TRP A 26 -6.19 -6.27 12.57
CA TRP A 26 -6.76 -7.20 13.53
C TRP A 26 -6.93 -6.55 14.91
N ALA A 27 -5.92 -5.83 15.41
CA ALA A 27 -5.97 -5.10 16.67
C ALA A 27 -7.06 -4.00 16.63
N LEU A 28 -7.21 -3.32 15.49
CA LEU A 28 -8.28 -2.35 15.27
C LEU A 28 -9.67 -3.00 15.38
N GLN A 29 -9.88 -4.14 14.71
CA GLN A 29 -11.13 -4.90 14.76
C GLN A 29 -11.40 -5.48 16.16
N TRP A 30 -10.36 -5.96 16.83
CA TRP A 30 -10.45 -6.51 18.18
C TRP A 30 -10.87 -5.47 19.20
N ASP A 31 -10.37 -4.24 19.11
CA ASP A 31 -10.81 -3.13 19.96
C ASP A 31 -12.17 -2.53 19.53
N GLY A 32 -12.46 -2.57 18.23
CA GLY A 32 -13.62 -1.88 17.64
C GLY A 32 -13.42 -0.38 17.47
N LEU A 33 -12.17 0.11 17.49
CA LEU A 33 -11.83 1.49 17.19
C LEU A 33 -12.15 1.76 15.71
N ARG A 34 -12.97 2.78 15.41
CA ARG A 34 -13.34 3.11 14.03
C ARG A 34 -12.42 4.19 13.48
N VAL A 35 -11.65 3.84 12.45
CA VAL A 35 -10.68 4.74 11.79
C VAL A 35 -10.97 4.75 10.31
N ALA A 36 -11.04 5.91 9.64
CA ALA A 36 -11.22 5.92 8.18
C ALA A 36 -9.94 5.38 7.47
N PRO A 37 -10.06 4.53 6.42
CA PRO A 37 -11.28 3.96 5.83
C PRO A 37 -11.78 2.66 6.49
N PHE A 38 -11.09 2.17 7.52
CA PHE A 38 -11.38 0.96 8.31
C PHE A 38 -12.53 1.12 9.33
N GLN A 39 -13.70 1.57 8.90
CA GLN A 39 -14.83 1.82 9.81
C GLN A 39 -15.84 0.66 9.85
N SER A 40 -15.68 -0.30 8.94
CA SER A 40 -16.65 -1.37 8.68
C SER A 40 -16.26 -2.67 9.36
N HIS A 41 -16.37 -2.68 10.68
CA HIS A 41 -16.24 -3.88 11.53
C HIS A 41 -17.19 -3.79 12.73
N PRO A 42 -17.56 -4.93 13.36
CA PRO A 42 -18.35 -4.93 14.59
C PRO A 42 -17.64 -4.14 15.72
N ASP A 43 -18.38 -3.85 16.78
CA ASP A 43 -17.76 -3.33 18.00
C ASP A 43 -16.90 -4.43 18.65
N GLY A 44 -15.78 -4.03 19.21
CA GLY A 44 -14.79 -4.90 19.85
C GLY A 44 -14.79 -4.72 21.38
N THR A 45 -13.67 -5.04 22.01
CA THR A 45 -13.49 -5.00 23.48
C THR A 45 -13.39 -3.58 24.04
N ALA A 46 -13.03 -2.60 23.20
CA ALA A 46 -12.71 -1.23 23.56
C ALA A 46 -11.54 -1.07 24.57
N GLU A 47 -10.74 -2.10 24.81
CA GLU A 47 -9.66 -2.04 25.81
C GLU A 47 -8.54 -1.06 25.44
N LEU A 48 -8.09 -1.03 24.17
CA LEU A 48 -7.08 -0.06 23.72
C LEU A 48 -7.65 1.37 23.79
N ARG A 49 -8.91 1.56 23.41
CA ARG A 49 -9.60 2.86 23.54
C ARG A 49 -9.71 3.33 24.99
N ASN A 50 -10.03 2.42 25.91
CA ASN A 50 -10.10 2.73 27.34
C ASN A 50 -8.72 3.11 27.92
N LEU A 51 -7.64 2.59 27.34
CA LEU A 51 -6.25 2.97 27.64
C LEU A 51 -5.81 4.27 26.93
N GLY A 52 -6.68 4.90 26.15
CA GLY A 52 -6.43 6.19 25.51
C GLY A 52 -5.99 6.11 24.04
N LEU A 53 -5.97 4.92 23.41
CA LEU A 53 -5.69 4.82 21.99
C LEU A 53 -6.81 5.49 21.18
N ASN A 54 -6.48 6.56 20.47
CA ASN A 54 -7.40 7.24 19.57
C ASN A 54 -7.06 6.94 18.10
N ALA A 55 -7.95 7.39 17.20
CA ALA A 55 -7.81 7.15 15.76
C ALA A 55 -6.51 7.72 15.17
N GLN A 56 -6.08 8.90 15.63
CA GLN A 56 -4.88 9.57 15.12
C GLN A 56 -3.61 8.82 15.50
N ASP A 57 -3.52 8.38 16.75
CA ASP A 57 -2.37 7.60 17.23
C ASP A 57 -2.29 6.24 16.53
N TRP A 58 -3.45 5.59 16.32
CA TRP A 58 -3.50 4.35 15.56
C TRP A 58 -3.06 4.54 14.11
N ILE A 59 -3.51 5.60 13.42
CA ILE A 59 -3.06 5.91 12.03
C ILE A 59 -1.55 6.11 12.02
N THR A 60 -1.02 6.89 12.95
CA THR A 60 0.40 7.17 13.03
C THR A 60 1.21 5.89 13.24
N TRP A 61 0.75 5.00 14.13
CA TRP A 61 1.36 3.70 14.35
C TRP A 61 1.27 2.79 13.11
N PHE A 62 0.10 2.68 12.50
CA PHE A 62 -0.13 1.89 11.29
C PHE A 62 0.80 2.32 10.15
N TYR A 63 0.95 3.63 9.93
CA TYR A 63 1.84 4.16 8.89
C TYR A 63 3.30 3.78 9.16
N LYS A 64 3.77 3.90 10.41
CA LYS A 64 5.13 3.49 10.78
C LYS A 64 5.37 2.00 10.53
N VAL A 65 4.39 1.15 10.88
CA VAL A 65 4.46 -0.28 10.60
C VAL A 65 4.56 -0.50 9.09
N VAL A 66 3.64 0.05 8.29
CA VAL A 66 3.64 -0.08 6.82
C VAL A 66 4.96 0.39 6.19
N TYR A 67 5.49 1.54 6.60
CA TYR A 67 6.77 2.06 6.08
C TYR A 67 7.97 1.20 6.48
N SER A 68 8.00 0.66 7.70
CA SER A 68 9.06 -0.27 8.14
C SER A 68 9.12 -1.57 7.31
N GLN A 69 8.04 -1.89 6.57
CA GLN A 69 7.94 -3.09 5.73
C GLN A 69 8.34 -2.85 4.27
N ASN A 70 8.60 -1.60 3.87
CA ASN A 70 8.97 -1.30 2.49
C ASN A 70 10.50 -1.39 2.32
N SER A 71 10.96 -2.51 1.76
CA SER A 71 12.39 -2.84 1.60
C SER A 71 13.12 -1.92 0.64
N GLN A 72 12.39 -1.27 -0.26
CA GLN A 72 12.94 -0.31 -1.20
C GLN A 72 13.37 0.99 -0.51
N LEU A 73 12.78 1.31 0.65
CA LEU A 73 13.08 2.55 1.38
C LEU A 73 14.38 2.50 2.18
N LEU A 74 14.99 1.33 2.33
CA LEU A 74 16.30 1.21 2.99
C LEU A 74 17.49 1.44 2.05
N GLY A 75 17.26 1.63 0.74
CA GLY A 75 18.35 1.64 -0.26
C GLY A 75 18.47 2.87 -1.16
N VAL A 76 17.51 3.80 -1.19
CA VAL A 76 17.48 4.88 -2.21
C VAL A 76 17.93 6.22 -1.62
N SER A 77 19.07 6.71 -2.12
CA SER A 77 19.56 8.09 -1.93
C SER A 77 18.60 9.09 -2.57
N THR A 78 18.28 10.15 -1.84
CA THR A 78 17.02 10.88 -1.96
C THR A 78 16.92 11.90 -3.08
N GLU A 79 17.94 12.26 -3.86
CA GLU A 79 17.81 13.39 -4.82
C GLU A 79 17.70 12.98 -6.30
N GLU A 80 18.43 11.94 -6.72
CA GLU A 80 18.40 11.48 -8.12
C GLU A 80 17.09 10.74 -8.45
N ALA A 81 16.53 10.01 -7.47
CA ALA A 81 15.23 9.36 -7.60
C ALA A 81 14.07 10.36 -7.72
N LYS A 82 14.20 11.55 -7.13
CA LYS A 82 13.21 12.63 -7.24
C LYS A 82 13.17 13.21 -8.64
N GLN A 83 14.34 13.58 -9.17
CA GLN A 83 14.46 14.21 -10.49
C GLN A 83 14.01 13.26 -11.62
N ALA A 84 14.34 11.97 -11.51
CA ALA A 84 13.97 10.96 -12.50
C ALA A 84 12.45 10.71 -12.56
N VAL A 85 11.75 10.70 -11.42
CA VAL A 85 10.29 10.48 -11.40
C VAL A 85 9.54 11.70 -11.95
N ILE A 86 10.03 12.92 -11.69
CA ILE A 86 9.42 14.17 -12.18
C ILE A 86 9.55 14.28 -13.70
N GLU A 87 10.77 14.16 -14.25
CA GLU A 87 11.01 14.31 -15.69
C GLU A 87 10.23 13.27 -16.51
N HIS A 88 10.06 12.08 -15.95
CA HIS A 88 9.48 10.95 -16.64
C HIS A 88 7.94 10.90 -16.59
N ASN A 89 7.32 11.43 -15.52
CA ASN A 89 5.86 11.65 -15.47
C ASN A 89 5.40 12.73 -16.46
N LEU A 90 6.24 13.75 -16.69
CA LEU A 90 5.98 14.79 -17.69
C LEU A 90 5.97 14.23 -19.12
N GLU A 91 6.87 13.30 -19.43
CA GLU A 91 6.94 12.61 -20.72
C GLU A 91 5.76 11.64 -20.93
N ALA A 92 5.28 11.00 -19.85
CA ALA A 92 4.13 10.09 -19.90
C ALA A 92 2.81 10.78 -20.25
N LEU A 93 2.61 11.98 -19.71
CA LEU A 93 1.45 12.83 -20.03
C LEU A 93 1.50 13.33 -21.47
N GLU A 94 2.69 13.54 -22.03
CA GLU A 94 2.87 13.93 -23.43
C GLU A 94 2.49 12.79 -24.40
N ILE A 95 2.84 11.54 -24.08
CA ILE A 95 2.52 10.36 -24.90
C ILE A 95 1.02 10.05 -24.92
N LEU A 96 0.35 10.06 -23.75
CA LEU A 96 -1.10 9.86 -23.65
C LEU A 96 -1.88 10.97 -24.38
N TRP A 97 -1.28 12.15 -24.51
CA TRP A 97 -1.89 13.31 -25.12
C TRP A 97 -1.71 13.38 -26.66
N GLN A 98 -0.60 12.85 -27.21
CA GLN A 98 -0.41 12.73 -28.67
C GLN A 98 -1.44 11.81 -29.35
N GLN A 99 -2.16 11.01 -28.56
CA GLN A 99 -3.20 10.10 -29.02
C GLN A 99 -4.62 10.72 -29.05
N SER A 100 -4.78 11.99 -28.63
CA SER A 100 -6.10 12.65 -28.54
C SER A 100 -6.43 13.52 -29.78
N PRO A 101 -7.52 13.24 -30.52
CA PRO A 101 -7.85 13.97 -31.74
C PRO A 101 -8.72 15.20 -31.45
N GLN A 102 -8.13 16.35 -31.08
CA GLN A 102 -8.73 17.69 -31.28
C GLN A 102 -7.77 18.85 -30.98
N SER A 103 -7.21 19.44 -32.04
CA SER A 103 -6.11 20.41 -32.03
C SER A 103 -6.54 21.90 -32.04
N ARG A 104 -7.62 22.27 -31.33
CA ARG A 104 -8.02 23.69 -31.14
C ARG A 104 -7.96 24.22 -29.71
N ALA A 105 -7.72 23.39 -28.69
CA ALA A 105 -7.60 23.81 -27.29
C ALA A 105 -6.19 24.25 -26.85
N ARG A 106 -5.22 24.38 -27.77
CA ARG A 106 -3.77 24.39 -27.44
C ARG A 106 -3.29 25.48 -26.47
N LYS A 107 -3.83 26.70 -26.47
CA LYS A 107 -3.36 27.78 -25.57
C LYS A 107 -3.94 27.71 -24.15
N ASN A 108 -5.25 27.45 -24.01
CA ASN A 108 -5.85 27.24 -22.68
C ASN A 108 -5.32 25.93 -22.06
N LEU A 109 -5.09 24.92 -22.91
CA LEU A 109 -4.49 23.66 -22.50
C LEU A 109 -3.04 23.81 -22.05
N GLU A 110 -2.25 24.69 -22.65
CA GLU A 110 -0.86 24.94 -22.24
C GLU A 110 -0.79 25.66 -20.89
N LEU A 111 -1.74 26.55 -20.61
CA LEU A 111 -1.91 27.16 -19.30
C LEU A 111 -2.40 26.15 -18.26
N GLU A 112 -3.39 25.30 -18.60
CA GLU A 112 -3.84 24.20 -17.76
C GLU A 112 -2.71 23.21 -17.47
N ARG A 113 -1.86 22.88 -18.45
CA ARG A 113 -0.64 22.07 -18.24
C ARG A 113 0.33 22.71 -17.27
N LYS A 114 0.55 24.02 -17.40
CA LYS A 114 1.50 24.71 -16.53
C LYS A 114 0.98 24.71 -15.10
N LEU A 115 -0.30 25.00 -14.91
CA LEU A 115 -0.96 24.94 -13.61
C LEU A 115 -0.99 23.51 -13.03
N GLU A 116 -1.28 22.50 -13.86
CA GLU A 116 -1.31 21.11 -13.41
C GLU A 116 0.08 20.57 -13.12
N ARG A 117 1.10 20.97 -13.91
CA ARG A 117 2.51 20.71 -13.62
C ARG A 117 2.92 21.32 -12.29
N GLU A 118 2.65 22.61 -12.09
CA GLU A 118 2.98 23.29 -10.84
C GLU A 118 2.24 22.68 -9.64
N ARG A 119 1.01 22.15 -9.84
CA ARG A 119 0.27 21.42 -8.81
C ARG A 119 0.89 20.06 -8.50
N LEU A 120 1.17 19.26 -9.53
CA LEU A 120 1.77 17.94 -9.39
C LEU A 120 3.19 18.02 -8.84
N GLU A 121 4.02 18.97 -9.29
CA GLU A 121 5.36 19.21 -8.75
C GLU A 121 5.28 19.58 -7.27
N LYS A 122 4.43 20.55 -6.92
CA LYS A 122 4.26 20.97 -5.52
C LYS A 122 3.71 19.86 -4.61
N ALA A 123 2.84 19.03 -5.15
CA ALA A 123 2.20 17.97 -4.38
C ALA A 123 3.08 16.71 -4.32
N PHE A 124 3.88 16.43 -5.35
CA PHE A 124 4.97 15.47 -5.32
C PHE A 124 6.07 15.89 -4.34
N ASP A 125 6.48 17.16 -4.32
CA ASP A 125 7.40 17.71 -3.31
C ASP A 125 6.82 17.55 -1.91
N GLY A 126 5.52 17.84 -1.73
CA GLY A 126 4.82 17.63 -0.46
C GLY A 126 4.72 16.15 -0.05
N ALA A 127 4.48 15.25 -1.00
CA ALA A 127 4.44 13.81 -0.79
C ALA A 127 5.83 13.26 -0.48
N ILE A 128 6.88 13.80 -1.10
CA ILE A 128 8.27 13.52 -0.79
C ILE A 128 8.61 13.99 0.61
N GLU A 129 8.27 15.22 1.00
CA GLU A 129 8.56 15.74 2.34
C GLU A 129 7.83 14.91 3.39
N ALA A 130 6.55 14.64 3.18
CA ALA A 130 5.73 13.73 3.99
C ALA A 130 6.34 12.33 4.08
N HIS A 131 6.84 11.81 2.96
CA HIS A 131 7.47 10.52 2.85
C HIS A 131 8.83 10.49 3.57
N GLN A 132 9.66 11.51 3.38
CA GLN A 132 10.95 11.66 4.05
C GLN A 132 10.76 11.81 5.55
N GLU A 133 9.72 12.52 5.99
CA GLU A 133 9.34 12.62 7.40
C GLU A 133 8.88 11.26 7.94
N ALA A 134 8.03 10.54 7.21
CA ALA A 134 7.58 9.19 7.59
C ALA A 134 8.74 8.18 7.61
N VAL A 135 9.64 8.23 6.65
CA VAL A 135 10.86 7.42 6.58
C VAL A 135 11.82 7.80 7.70
N ALA A 136 12.05 9.08 7.98
CA ALA A 136 12.88 9.51 9.11
C ALA A 136 12.29 9.05 10.45
N LEU A 137 10.96 9.06 10.57
CA LEU A 137 10.25 8.49 11.71
C LEU A 137 10.37 6.96 11.78
N ALA A 138 10.46 6.27 10.64
CA ALA A 138 10.54 4.81 10.56
C ALA A 138 11.97 4.25 10.56
N ALA A 139 12.98 5.05 10.22
CA ALA A 139 14.39 4.68 10.08
C ALA A 139 15.02 4.01 11.31
N PRO A 140 14.62 4.31 12.56
CA PRO A 140 15.13 3.57 13.73
C PRO A 140 14.65 2.11 13.78
N TYR A 141 13.60 1.76 13.03
CA TYR A 141 12.94 0.45 13.11
C TYR A 141 13.36 -0.41 11.93
N GLY A 142 14.24 -1.38 12.20
CA GLY A 142 14.61 -2.38 11.20
C GLY A 142 13.43 -3.30 10.85
N PHE A 143 13.54 -4.00 9.72
CA PHE A 143 12.60 -5.04 9.26
C PHE A 143 12.17 -6.06 10.32
N ARG A 144 13.01 -6.24 11.34
CA ARG A 144 12.81 -7.22 12.41
C ARG A 144 11.78 -6.78 13.43
N ASN A 145 11.55 -5.48 13.58
CA ASN A 145 10.74 -4.97 14.67
C ASN A 145 9.29 -5.42 14.57
N THR A 146 8.75 -5.95 15.66
CA THR A 146 7.33 -6.31 15.73
C THR A 146 6.47 -5.03 15.82
N PRO A 147 5.20 -5.03 15.40
CA PRO A 147 4.35 -3.85 15.52
C PRO A 147 4.28 -3.24 16.94
N PRO A 148 4.28 -4.03 18.03
CA PRO A 148 4.39 -3.49 19.39
C PRO A 148 5.69 -2.69 19.62
N GLU A 149 6.83 -3.14 19.11
CA GLU A 149 8.11 -2.42 19.23
C GLU A 149 8.13 -1.08 18.47
N ILE A 150 7.24 -0.91 17.49
CA ILE A 150 7.10 0.33 16.72
C ILE A 150 6.17 1.34 17.45
N TRP A 151 5.45 0.90 18.48
CA TRP A 151 4.60 1.78 19.28
C TRP A 151 5.45 2.66 20.24
N HIS A 152 5.17 3.96 20.27
CA HIS A 152 5.90 4.96 21.08
C HIS A 152 4.96 5.81 21.94
N GLY A 153 3.69 5.44 22.06
CA GLY A 153 2.71 6.15 22.89
C GLY A 153 2.73 5.65 24.34
N SER A 154 1.55 5.58 24.96
CA SER A 154 1.40 5.08 26.34
C SER A 154 2.03 3.69 26.53
N GLN A 155 2.73 3.49 27.63
CA GLN A 155 3.33 2.20 28.01
C GLN A 155 2.26 1.11 28.20
N ASP A 156 1.11 1.47 28.75
CA ASP A 156 0.00 0.53 28.97
C ASP A 156 -0.57 0.03 27.63
N ILE A 157 -0.69 0.92 26.64
CA ILE A 157 -1.08 0.54 25.27
C ILE A 157 -0.02 -0.38 24.66
N GLY A 158 1.27 -0.06 24.84
CA GLY A 158 2.37 -0.90 24.34
C GLY A 158 2.35 -2.31 24.92
N ALA A 159 2.13 -2.44 26.23
CA ALA A 159 2.01 -3.74 26.91
C ALA A 159 0.80 -4.55 26.41
N LEU A 160 -0.36 -3.90 26.22
CA LEU A 160 -1.52 -4.59 25.65
C LEU A 160 -1.30 -5.01 24.19
N LEU A 161 -0.66 -4.16 23.37
CA LEU A 161 -0.29 -4.51 22.00
C LEU A 161 0.67 -5.70 21.95
N GLU A 162 1.61 -5.82 22.88
CA GLU A 162 2.52 -6.96 23.00
C GLU A 162 1.77 -8.26 23.31
N GLN A 163 0.83 -8.22 24.27
CA GLN A 163 -0.04 -9.36 24.55
C GLN A 163 -0.87 -9.75 23.31
N LEU A 164 -1.51 -8.76 22.69
CA LEU A 164 -2.33 -8.95 21.49
C LEU A 164 -1.52 -9.53 20.32
N TRP A 165 -0.25 -9.17 20.19
CA TRP A 165 0.63 -9.74 19.17
C TRP A 165 0.83 -11.24 19.37
N ALA A 166 1.08 -11.68 20.60
CA ALA A 166 1.20 -13.12 20.91
C ALA A 166 -0.10 -13.88 20.64
N GLU A 167 -1.26 -13.30 20.98
CA GLU A 167 -2.57 -13.87 20.66
C GLU A 167 -2.81 -13.97 19.16
N TYR A 168 -2.43 -12.92 18.42
CA TYR A 168 -2.55 -12.87 16.97
C TYR A 168 -1.66 -13.91 16.27
N GLU A 169 -0.42 -14.12 16.72
CA GLU A 169 0.44 -15.16 16.17
C GLU A 169 -0.17 -16.56 16.35
N SER A 170 -0.77 -16.82 17.50
CA SER A 170 -1.51 -18.06 17.76
C SER A 170 -2.72 -18.21 16.83
N TYR A 171 -3.49 -17.13 16.65
CA TYR A 171 -4.60 -17.08 15.71
C TYR A 171 -4.15 -17.37 14.26
N LEU A 172 -3.05 -16.77 13.80
CA LEU A 172 -2.50 -17.01 12.47
C LEU A 172 -2.06 -18.46 12.25
N GLU A 173 -1.46 -19.10 13.25
CA GLU A 173 -1.13 -20.52 13.16
C GLU A 173 -2.40 -21.36 13.03
N GLN A 174 -3.43 -21.08 13.84
CA GLN A 174 -4.71 -21.78 13.73
C GLN A 174 -5.37 -21.59 12.35
N GLN A 175 -5.32 -20.37 11.80
CA GLN A 175 -5.84 -20.10 10.45
C GLN A 175 -5.06 -20.88 9.38
N ARG A 176 -3.72 -20.86 9.43
CA ARG A 176 -2.89 -21.64 8.50
C ARG A 176 -3.18 -23.13 8.56
N GLN A 177 -3.44 -23.68 9.74
CA GLN A 177 -3.85 -25.09 9.87
C GLN A 177 -5.24 -25.35 9.27
N ARG A 178 -6.21 -24.45 9.48
CA ARG A 178 -7.54 -24.55 8.86
C ARG A 178 -7.48 -24.46 7.34
N GLU A 179 -6.70 -23.51 6.82
CA GLU A 179 -6.47 -23.34 5.38
C GLU A 179 -5.82 -24.57 4.77
N LYS A 180 -4.81 -25.17 5.41
CA LYS A 180 -4.22 -26.44 4.95
C LYS A 180 -5.26 -27.56 4.85
N ILE A 181 -6.17 -27.66 5.81
CA ILE A 181 -7.25 -28.65 5.78
C ILE A 181 -8.25 -28.35 4.65
N LEU A 182 -8.62 -27.07 4.46
CA LEU A 182 -9.52 -26.67 3.38
C LEU A 182 -8.89 -26.89 1.99
N ILE A 183 -7.65 -26.47 1.81
CA ILE A 183 -6.89 -26.65 0.57
C ILE A 183 -6.72 -28.14 0.27
N SER A 184 -6.39 -28.97 1.26
CA SER A 184 -6.27 -30.42 1.01
C SER A 184 -7.60 -31.06 0.60
N ARG A 185 -8.73 -30.66 1.22
CA ARG A 185 -10.07 -31.09 0.81
C ARG A 185 -10.44 -30.58 -0.59
N LEU A 186 -10.15 -29.32 -0.88
CA LEU A 186 -10.42 -28.69 -2.17
C LEU A 186 -9.61 -29.36 -3.27
N LEU A 187 -8.31 -29.59 -3.07
CA LEU A 187 -7.45 -30.30 -4.03
C LEU A 187 -7.93 -31.74 -4.25
N SER A 188 -8.38 -32.43 -3.20
CA SER A 188 -9.00 -33.75 -3.34
C SER A 188 -10.26 -33.68 -4.22
N ALA A 189 -11.16 -32.74 -3.96
CA ALA A 189 -12.39 -32.58 -4.75
C ALA A 189 -12.12 -32.12 -6.20
N ILE A 190 -11.12 -31.26 -6.40
CA ILE A 190 -10.68 -30.77 -7.71
C ILE A 190 -10.05 -31.90 -8.53
N SER A 191 -9.32 -32.83 -7.90
CA SER A 191 -8.75 -33.98 -8.61
C SER A 191 -9.82 -34.87 -9.25
N GLU A 192 -11.07 -34.77 -8.77
CA GLU A 192 -12.24 -35.46 -9.34
C GLU A 192 -12.95 -34.63 -10.44
N PHE A 193 -12.65 -33.34 -10.58
CA PHE A 193 -13.32 -32.40 -11.50
C PHE A 193 -12.37 -31.86 -12.58
N VAL A 194 -12.49 -32.37 -13.80
CA VAL A 194 -11.68 -32.01 -15.00
C VAL A 194 -11.84 -30.54 -15.46
N GLY A 195 -12.63 -29.71 -14.76
CA GLY A 195 -12.96 -28.33 -15.16
C GLY A 195 -12.15 -27.18 -14.53
N VAL A 196 -11.25 -27.47 -13.59
CA VAL A 196 -10.59 -26.43 -12.74
C VAL A 196 -9.43 -25.71 -13.43
N THR A 197 -8.97 -26.24 -14.57
CA THR A 197 -8.00 -25.55 -15.44
C THR A 197 -8.49 -24.17 -15.88
N SER A 198 -9.82 -23.96 -15.98
CA SER A 198 -10.41 -22.68 -16.39
C SER A 198 -10.20 -21.53 -15.40
N TYR A 199 -10.29 -21.79 -14.09
CA TYR A 199 -10.13 -20.75 -13.05
C TYR A 199 -8.67 -20.29 -12.91
N ILE A 200 -7.73 -21.23 -12.98
CA ILE A 200 -6.29 -20.93 -12.94
C ILE A 200 -5.89 -20.16 -14.20
N LEU A 201 -6.37 -20.57 -15.38
CA LEU A 201 -6.12 -19.84 -16.62
C LEU A 201 -6.66 -18.40 -16.55
N PHE A 202 -7.87 -18.22 -16.03
CA PHE A 202 -8.51 -16.89 -15.98
C PHE A 202 -7.74 -15.93 -15.06
N GLY A 203 -7.28 -16.39 -13.90
CA GLY A 203 -6.41 -15.59 -13.03
C GLY A 203 -5.10 -15.21 -13.72
N HIS A 204 -4.47 -16.15 -14.41
CA HIS A 204 -3.22 -15.91 -15.14
C HIS A 204 -3.40 -14.92 -16.33
N VAL A 205 -4.52 -15.00 -17.05
CA VAL A 205 -4.85 -14.07 -18.14
C VAL A 205 -5.10 -12.67 -17.61
N MET A 206 -5.85 -12.53 -16.52
CA MET A 206 -6.08 -11.22 -15.90
C MET A 206 -4.80 -10.62 -15.34
N PHE A 207 -4.00 -11.41 -14.62
CA PHE A 207 -2.72 -10.97 -14.08
C PHE A 207 -1.73 -10.59 -15.19
N SER A 208 -1.67 -11.34 -16.28
CA SER A 208 -0.82 -10.99 -17.43
C SER A 208 -1.34 -9.76 -18.20
N ALA A 209 -2.66 -9.54 -18.29
CA ALA A 209 -3.22 -8.32 -18.84
C ALA A 209 -2.91 -7.10 -17.96
N LEU A 210 -2.98 -7.27 -16.65
CA LEU A 210 -2.59 -6.27 -15.67
C LEU A 210 -1.10 -5.94 -15.81
N LEU A 211 -0.24 -6.96 -15.81
CA LEU A 211 1.20 -6.80 -16.03
C LEU A 211 1.53 -6.15 -17.37
N ARG A 212 0.80 -6.46 -18.45
CA ARG A 212 1.00 -5.79 -19.75
C ARG A 212 0.56 -4.33 -19.74
N ARG A 213 -0.50 -3.99 -19.00
CA ARG A 213 -0.91 -2.59 -18.81
C ARG A 213 0.09 -1.84 -17.94
N THR A 214 0.55 -2.45 -16.83
CA THR A 214 1.57 -1.87 -15.95
C THR A 214 2.95 -1.85 -16.61
N GLN A 215 3.22 -2.70 -17.60
CA GLN A 215 4.46 -2.69 -18.39
C GLN A 215 4.68 -1.36 -19.12
N LEU A 216 3.62 -0.68 -19.56
CA LEU A 216 3.70 0.66 -20.15
C LEU A 216 4.18 1.72 -19.14
N PHE A 217 4.07 1.40 -17.86
CA PHE A 217 4.47 2.22 -16.72
C PHE A 217 5.71 1.66 -16.01
N ARG A 218 6.33 0.59 -16.51
CA ARG A 218 7.47 -0.11 -15.89
C ARG A 218 8.73 0.75 -15.81
N GLN A 219 8.91 1.66 -16.76
CA GLN A 219 9.95 2.68 -16.74
C GLN A 219 9.53 3.92 -15.92
N LYS A 220 8.23 4.04 -15.62
CA LYS A 220 7.57 5.24 -15.07
C LYS A 220 7.35 5.25 -13.58
N VAL A 221 7.17 4.08 -13.00
CA VAL A 221 6.70 3.94 -11.63
C VAL A 221 7.78 3.19 -10.85
N PRO A 222 8.14 3.64 -9.64
CA PRO A 222 8.98 2.86 -8.76
C PRO A 222 8.40 1.45 -8.57
N PRO A 223 9.20 0.46 -8.17
CA PRO A 223 8.71 -0.89 -8.07
C PRO A 223 7.51 -0.95 -7.11
N LEU A 224 6.36 -1.38 -7.62
CA LEU A 224 5.09 -1.30 -6.92
C LEU A 224 4.97 -2.49 -5.96
N GLN A 225 4.83 -2.19 -4.68
CA GLN A 225 4.53 -3.18 -3.64
C GLN A 225 3.04 -3.09 -3.29
N ILE A 226 2.32 -4.20 -3.38
CA ILE A 226 0.93 -4.31 -2.94
C ILE A 226 0.87 -5.25 -1.75
N ILE A 227 0.51 -4.70 -0.59
CA ILE A 227 0.25 -5.47 0.61
C ILE A 227 -1.22 -5.84 0.61
N GLU A 228 -1.50 -7.13 0.48
CA GLU A 228 -2.84 -7.66 0.65
C GLU A 228 -3.15 -7.80 2.13
N VAL A 229 -4.33 -7.34 2.53
CA VAL A 229 -4.79 -7.44 3.91
C VAL A 229 -6.13 -8.16 4.03
N ASN A 230 -6.30 -8.88 5.15
CA ASN A 230 -7.58 -9.52 5.44
C ASN A 230 -8.55 -8.55 6.12
N TYR A 231 -9.30 -7.80 5.32
CA TYR A 231 -10.31 -6.86 5.80
C TYR A 231 -11.66 -7.11 5.10
N PRO A 232 -12.81 -7.11 5.81
CA PRO A 232 -14.09 -7.54 5.27
C PRO A 232 -14.66 -6.61 4.19
N THR A 233 -14.26 -5.33 4.21
CA THR A 233 -14.71 -4.33 3.23
C THR A 233 -13.59 -3.98 2.25
N PRO A 234 -13.89 -3.80 0.95
CA PRO A 234 -12.93 -3.31 -0.02
C PRO A 234 -12.30 -1.99 0.41
N ILE A 235 -10.99 -2.02 0.67
CA ILE A 235 -10.19 -0.84 1.01
C ILE A 235 -9.00 -0.73 0.06
N THR A 236 -8.58 0.49 -0.17
CA THR A 236 -7.41 0.81 -0.97
C THR A 236 -6.76 2.04 -0.36
N LEU A 237 -5.54 1.86 0.15
CA LEU A 237 -4.68 2.93 0.65
C LEU A 237 -3.43 2.98 -0.21
N THR A 238 -3.01 4.19 -0.55
CA THR A 238 -1.82 4.46 -1.35
C THR A 238 -0.79 5.19 -0.49
N PHE A 239 0.43 4.66 -0.49
CA PHE A 239 1.59 5.15 0.24
C PHE A 239 2.67 5.48 -0.80
N PRO A 240 2.90 6.77 -1.08
CA PRO A 240 3.98 7.18 -1.96
C PRO A 240 5.35 6.66 -1.47
N PRO A 241 6.28 6.34 -2.39
CA PRO A 241 6.15 6.51 -3.85
C PRO A 241 5.62 5.28 -4.61
N GLY A 242 5.37 4.13 -3.96
CA GLY A 242 5.06 2.89 -4.68
C GLY A 242 4.53 1.75 -3.83
N LEU A 243 3.83 2.06 -2.74
CA LEU A 243 3.25 1.06 -1.86
C LEU A 243 1.73 1.23 -1.80
N ALA A 244 1.00 0.13 -1.87
CA ALA A 244 -0.45 0.14 -1.70
C ALA A 244 -0.85 -0.95 -0.71
N VAL A 245 -1.85 -0.65 0.12
CA VAL A 245 -2.52 -1.63 0.97
C VAL A 245 -3.92 -1.84 0.42
N THR A 246 -4.26 -3.08 0.08
CA THR A 246 -5.57 -3.44 -0.48
C THR A 246 -6.14 -4.64 0.23
N SER A 247 -7.44 -4.63 0.52
CA SER A 247 -8.08 -5.81 1.09
C SER A 247 -8.31 -6.87 0.03
N TYR A 248 -8.00 -8.11 0.36
CA TYR A 248 -8.36 -9.26 -0.44
C TYR A 248 -9.76 -9.77 -0.05
N ASN A 249 -10.72 -9.74 -0.98
CA ASN A 249 -12.01 -10.39 -0.78
C ASN A 249 -12.06 -11.72 -1.54
N MET A 250 -11.89 -12.80 -0.78
CA MET A 250 -11.84 -14.17 -1.30
C MET A 250 -13.12 -14.59 -2.04
N TYR A 251 -14.27 -13.96 -1.76
CA TYR A 251 -15.55 -14.26 -2.40
C TYR A 251 -15.76 -13.53 -3.73
N LEU A 252 -14.96 -12.51 -4.01
CA LEU A 252 -15.18 -11.59 -5.13
C LEU A 252 -14.12 -11.66 -6.24
N GLY A 253 -13.08 -12.48 -6.04
CA GLY A 253 -12.22 -13.01 -7.11
C GLY A 253 -11.41 -11.99 -7.93
N ASN A 254 -10.57 -12.53 -8.81
CA ASN A 254 -9.59 -11.83 -9.67
C ASN A 254 -10.14 -10.62 -10.45
N LEU A 255 -11.45 -10.49 -10.65
CA LEU A 255 -12.07 -9.37 -11.34
C LEU A 255 -11.97 -8.05 -10.56
N LEU A 256 -12.13 -8.11 -9.23
CA LEU A 256 -12.04 -6.93 -8.38
C LEU A 256 -10.60 -6.47 -8.17
N MET A 257 -9.63 -7.39 -8.18
CA MET A 257 -8.21 -7.06 -8.16
C MET A 257 -7.79 -6.24 -9.39
N HIS A 258 -8.31 -6.55 -10.58
CA HIS A 258 -8.03 -5.74 -11.78
C HIS A 258 -8.53 -4.29 -11.62
N TRP A 259 -9.77 -4.12 -11.17
CA TRP A 259 -10.35 -2.80 -10.95
C TRP A 259 -9.64 -2.04 -9.81
N GLN A 260 -9.26 -2.74 -8.74
CA GLN A 260 -8.53 -2.16 -7.61
C GLN A 260 -7.13 -1.72 -8.02
N VAL A 261 -6.38 -2.51 -8.79
CA VAL A 261 -5.04 -2.08 -9.24
C VAL A 261 -5.14 -0.93 -10.24
N GLU A 262 -6.09 -0.96 -11.17
CA GLU A 262 -6.33 0.18 -12.06
C GLU A 262 -6.68 1.44 -11.26
N ARG A 263 -7.48 1.32 -10.19
CA ARG A 263 -7.79 2.40 -9.26
C ARG A 263 -6.61 2.79 -8.37
N ILE A 264 -5.73 1.87 -7.95
CA ILE A 264 -4.50 2.16 -7.20
C ILE A 264 -3.56 2.96 -8.08
N VAL A 265 -3.33 2.51 -9.30
CA VAL A 265 -2.52 3.24 -10.29
C VAL A 265 -3.15 4.60 -10.51
N LYS A 266 -4.46 4.68 -10.78
CA LYS A 266 -5.15 5.96 -10.94
C LYS A 266 -5.05 6.87 -9.70
N ASN A 267 -5.26 6.33 -8.50
CA ASN A 267 -5.17 7.07 -7.24
C ASN A 267 -3.74 7.52 -6.93
N LEU A 268 -2.72 6.71 -7.19
CA LEU A 268 -1.32 7.14 -7.08
C LEU A 268 -1.01 8.32 -8.01
N TYR A 269 -1.78 8.48 -9.09
CA TYR A 269 -1.68 9.61 -10.01
C TYR A 269 -2.66 10.77 -9.68
N GLU A 270 -3.72 10.52 -8.90
CA GLU A 270 -4.82 11.49 -8.64
C GLU A 270 -4.98 11.92 -7.16
N SER A 271 -4.44 11.19 -6.17
CA SER A 271 -4.77 11.34 -4.74
C SER A 271 -4.07 12.50 -4.02
N ASP A 272 -3.72 13.56 -4.73
CA ASP A 272 -2.97 14.71 -4.22
C ASP A 272 -3.80 15.73 -3.42
N GLN A 273 -4.97 15.35 -2.90
CA GLN A 273 -5.90 16.30 -2.29
C GLN A 273 -6.05 16.25 -0.76
N ASP A 274 -5.44 15.31 -0.03
CA ASP A 274 -5.62 15.30 1.44
C ASP A 274 -4.38 14.88 2.25
N VAL A 275 -3.37 15.77 2.28
CA VAL A 275 -2.18 15.68 3.14
C VAL A 275 -2.40 16.42 4.48
N SER A 276 -3.65 16.73 4.83
CA SER A 276 -3.98 17.57 6.00
C SER A 276 -3.56 16.96 7.33
N TRP A 277 -3.56 15.61 7.43
CA TRP A 277 -3.24 14.88 8.66
C TRP A 277 -1.76 14.99 9.09
N ILE A 278 -0.83 15.22 8.16
CA ILE A 278 0.60 15.40 8.44
C ILE A 278 0.86 16.77 9.08
N LYS A 279 0.16 17.81 8.60
CA LYS A 279 0.26 19.16 9.18
C LYS A 279 -0.25 19.18 10.63
N THR A 280 -1.35 18.49 10.92
CA THR A 280 -1.89 18.36 12.28
C THR A 280 -0.92 17.67 13.25
N ALA A 281 -0.19 16.64 12.80
CA ALA A 281 0.81 15.95 13.62
C ALA A 281 2.05 16.82 13.91
N ARG A 282 2.42 17.70 12.99
CA ARG A 282 3.52 18.67 13.15
C ARG A 282 3.15 19.80 14.12
N ASP A 283 1.93 20.32 14.05
CA ASP A 283 1.47 21.45 14.86
C ASP A 283 1.22 21.09 16.33
N GLN A 284 1.01 19.80 16.65
CA GLN A 284 0.84 19.30 18.03
C GLN A 284 2.16 18.96 18.75
N ARG A 285 3.31 19.21 18.12
CA ARG A 285 4.67 19.04 18.73
C ARG A 285 5.28 20.35 19.26
N LEU A 286 4.51 21.44 19.28
CA LEU A 286 4.82 22.70 19.98
C LEU A 286 3.96 22.83 21.24
#